data_AF-A0A7J7GZY3-F1
#
_entry.id   AF-A0A7J7GZY3-F1
#
_cell.length_a   1.000
_cell.length_b   1.000
_cell.length_c   1.000
_cell.angle_alpha   90.00
_cell.angle_beta   90.00
_cell.angle_gamma   90.00
#
_symmetry.space_group_name_H-M   'P 1'
#
loop_
_entity.id
_entity.type
_entity.pdbx_description
1 polymer ?
#
loop_
_entity_poly.entity_id
_entity_poly.type
_entity_poly.pdbx_seq_one_letter_code
_entity_poly.pdbx_strand_id
1 'polypeptide(L)'
;MCGINSPEYDPHYTQVQEIGKAGSKFIQEELKMKSVYDYMFHLLYEYGKLLKYKPTVPEGSVEVCLETMACSGPELEKTFKMNSMVRVIDFNAWMDPFIELTASPTVS
;
A
#
# COMPACT_ATOMS: atom_id res chain seq x y z
N MET A 1 -12.94 14.03 24.69
CA MET A 1 -14.09 14.82 24.22
C MET A 1 -13.59 16.23 23.95
N CYS A 2 -13.64 16.74 22.72
CA CYS A 2 -13.35 18.15 22.47
C CYS A 2 -14.42 18.99 23.16
N GLY A 3 -13.98 19.89 24.04
CA GLY A 3 -14.83 20.78 24.81
C GLY A 3 -15.66 21.67 23.90
N ILE A 4 -16.95 21.74 24.19
CA ILE A 4 -17.91 22.64 23.59
C ILE A 4 -17.65 24.03 24.19
N ASN A 5 -16.70 24.78 23.65
CA ASN A 5 -16.71 26.23 23.81
C ASN A 5 -17.29 26.82 22.53
N SER A 6 -18.37 27.57 22.73
CA SER A 6 -19.20 28.28 21.76
C SER A 6 -18.39 28.84 20.58
N PRO A 7 -18.90 28.82 19.33
CA PRO A 7 -18.21 29.42 18.20
C PRO A 7 -18.17 30.93 18.44
N GLU A 8 -17.02 31.40 18.89
CA GLU A 8 -16.67 32.80 18.77
C GLU A 8 -16.67 33.10 17.26
N TYR A 9 -17.37 34.17 16.86
CA TYR A 9 -17.74 34.49 15.48
C TYR A 9 -16.50 34.76 14.61
N ASP A 10 -15.82 33.69 14.20
CA ASP A 10 -14.80 33.72 13.17
C ASP A 10 -15.52 33.63 11.80
N PRO A 11 -15.51 34.70 11.00
CA PRO A 11 -16.18 34.70 9.69
C PRO A 11 -15.63 33.64 8.73
N HIS A 12 -14.47 33.03 9.03
CA HIS A 12 -13.88 31.95 8.25
C HIS A 12 -14.20 30.54 8.79
N TYR A 13 -14.89 30.40 9.91
CA TYR A 13 -15.17 29.09 10.52
C TYR A 13 -15.82 28.10 9.55
N THR A 14 -16.85 28.56 8.82
CA THR A 14 -17.56 27.73 7.82
C THR A 14 -16.61 27.30 6.71
N GLN A 15 -15.74 28.20 6.23
CA GLN A 15 -14.78 27.92 5.17
C GLN A 15 -13.73 26.89 5.61
N VAL A 16 -13.20 27.01 6.83
CA VAL A 16 -12.26 26.03 7.42
C VAL A 16 -12.93 24.66 7.57
N GLN A 17 -14.20 24.63 8.01
CA GLN A 17 -14.95 23.39 8.14
C GLN A 17 -15.20 22.71 6.77
N GLU A 18 -15.51 23.49 5.73
CA GLU A 18 -15.68 22.99 4.37
C GLU A 18 -14.37 22.42 3.81
N ILE A 19 -13.25 23.11 4.01
CA ILE A 19 -11.92 22.62 3.61
C ILE A 19 -11.59 21.30 4.33
N GLY A 20 -11.83 21.23 5.64
CA GLY A 20 -11.59 20.01 6.43
C GLY A 20 -12.46 18.84 5.97
N LYS A 21 -13.74 19.09 5.64
CA LYS A 21 -14.65 18.08 5.07
C LYS A 21 -14.18 17.61 3.70
N ALA A 22 -13.80 18.54 2.81
CA ALA A 22 -13.31 18.21 1.48
C ALA A 22 -12.01 17.40 1.53
N GLY A 23 -11.06 17.78 2.38
CA GLY A 23 -9.83 17.05 2.60
C GLY A 23 -10.09 15.63 3.14
N SER A 24 -10.94 15.51 4.15
CA SER A 24 -11.31 14.19 4.70
C SER A 24 -11.99 13.29 3.66
N LYS A 25 -12.86 13.85 2.83
CA LYS A 25 -13.53 13.14 1.73
C LYS A 25 -12.52 12.63 0.70
N PHE A 26 -11.54 13.46 0.31
CA PHE A 26 -10.49 13.05 -0.62
C PHE A 26 -9.67 11.86 -0.08
N ILE A 27 -9.28 11.89 1.20
CA ILE A 27 -8.55 10.76 1.81
C ILE A 27 -9.39 9.47 1.75
N GLN A 28 -10.69 9.56 2.07
CA GLN A 28 -11.57 8.38 2.11
C GLN A 28 -11.89 7.83 0.72
N GLU A 29 -12.03 8.69 -0.28
CA GLU A 29 -12.49 8.30 -1.61
C GLU A 29 -11.34 7.97 -2.58
N GLU A 30 -10.29 8.80 -2.58
CA GLU A 30 -9.21 8.76 -3.58
C GLU A 30 -7.95 8.06 -3.04
N LEU A 31 -7.58 8.28 -1.77
CA LEU A 31 -6.41 7.63 -1.13
C LEU A 31 -6.77 6.31 -0.42
N LYS A 32 -7.56 5.48 -1.08
CA LYS A 32 -7.82 4.11 -0.62
C LYS A 32 -6.52 3.30 -0.68
N MET A 33 -6.36 2.33 0.23
CA MET A 33 -5.20 1.41 0.21
C MET A 33 -5.02 0.71 -1.15
N LYS A 34 -6.12 0.42 -1.85
CA LYS A 34 -6.09 -0.08 -3.23
C LYS A 34 -5.31 0.86 -4.17
N SER A 35 -5.60 2.16 -4.14
CA SER A 35 -4.91 3.16 -4.96
C SER A 35 -3.41 3.23 -4.65
N VAL A 36 -3.02 3.07 -3.38
CA VAL A 36 -1.62 3.01 -2.96
C VAL A 36 -0.91 1.78 -3.53
N TYR A 37 -1.53 0.61 -3.41
CA TYR A 37 -0.96 -0.63 -3.96
C TYR A 37 -0.86 -0.62 -5.49
N ASP A 38 -1.89 -0.11 -6.18
CA ASP A 38 -1.89 0.04 -7.64
C ASP A 38 -0.74 0.96 -8.10
N TYR A 39 -0.51 2.07 -7.37
CA TYR A 39 0.58 2.99 -7.65
C TYR A 39 1.97 2.38 -7.39
N MET A 40 2.16 1.69 -6.25
CA MET A 40 3.42 1.00 -5.95
C MET A 40 3.77 -0.04 -7.01
N PHE A 41 2.78 -0.81 -7.44
CA PHE A 41 2.96 -1.79 -8.52
C PHE A 41 3.34 -1.11 -9.83
N HIS A 42 2.63 -0.04 -10.21
CA HIS A 42 2.95 0.73 -11.42
C HIS A 42 4.41 1.22 -11.42
N LEU A 43 4.87 1.78 -10.29
CA LEU A 43 6.26 2.21 -10.16
C LEU A 43 7.23 1.04 -10.31
N LEU A 44 7.06 -0.03 -9.53
CA LEU A 44 7.97 -1.18 -9.58
C LEU A 44 8.01 -1.82 -10.97
N TYR A 45 6.88 -1.85 -11.67
CA TYR A 45 6.77 -2.36 -13.03
C TYR A 45 7.55 -1.50 -14.03
N GLU A 46 7.31 -0.18 -14.05
CA GLU A 46 8.02 0.72 -14.97
C GLU A 46 9.53 0.79 -14.68
N TYR A 47 9.92 0.79 -13.41
CA TYR A 47 11.33 0.71 -13.04
C TYR A 47 11.98 -0.62 -13.40
N GLY A 48 11.23 -1.73 -13.27
CA GLY A 48 11.70 -3.06 -13.65
C GLY A 48 12.12 -3.15 -15.12
N LYS A 49 11.43 -2.43 -16.01
CA LYS A 49 11.78 -2.37 -17.46
C LYS A 49 13.13 -1.72 -17.74
N LEU A 50 13.63 -0.87 -16.83
CA LEU A 50 14.91 -0.18 -16.98
C LEU A 50 16.11 -1.03 -16.56
N LEU A 51 15.87 -2.20 -15.95
CA LEU A 51 16.94 -3.08 -15.49
C LEU A 51 17.71 -3.65 -16.68
N LYS A 52 19.02 -3.36 -16.71
CA LYS A 52 19.96 -3.83 -17.75
C LYS A 52 20.66 -5.15 -17.40
N TYR A 53 20.30 -5.75 -16.26
CA TYR A 53 20.91 -6.98 -15.75
C TYR A 53 19.81 -7.90 -15.23
N LYS A 54 20.11 -9.21 -15.17
CA LYS A 54 19.19 -10.19 -14.60
C LYS A 54 19.32 -10.15 -13.07
N PRO A 55 18.25 -9.81 -12.32
CA PRO A 55 18.27 -9.89 -10.87
C PRO A 55 18.63 -11.30 -10.43
N THR A 56 19.61 -11.42 -9.54
CA THR A 56 20.03 -12.69 -8.94
C THR A 56 19.91 -12.54 -7.44
N VAL A 57 19.37 -13.56 -6.77
CA VAL A 57 19.19 -13.56 -5.32
C VAL A 57 20.57 -13.68 -4.65
N PRO A 58 20.96 -12.72 -3.78
CA PRO A 58 22.25 -12.78 -3.11
C PRO A 58 22.26 -13.85 -2.01
N GLU A 59 23.43 -14.42 -1.73
CA GLU A 59 23.60 -15.37 -0.62
C GLU A 59 23.27 -14.70 0.72
N GLY A 60 22.52 -15.40 1.57
CA GLY A 60 22.05 -14.87 2.86
C GLY A 60 20.77 -14.04 2.81
N SER A 61 20.10 -13.94 1.65
CA SER A 61 18.76 -13.36 1.58
C SER A 61 17.75 -14.20 2.36
N VAL A 62 16.90 -13.54 3.16
CA VAL A 62 15.78 -14.19 3.84
C VAL A 62 14.53 -13.99 3.00
N GLU A 63 13.83 -15.09 2.72
CA GLU A 63 12.53 -15.04 2.06
C GLU A 63 11.51 -14.30 2.95
N VAL A 64 10.79 -13.36 2.36
CA VAL A 64 9.72 -12.64 3.05
C VAL A 64 8.38 -13.15 2.52
N CYS A 65 7.66 -13.91 3.35
CA CYS A 65 6.30 -14.36 3.06
C CYS A 65 5.28 -13.30 3.48
N LEU A 66 4.12 -13.25 2.82
CA LEU A 66 3.02 -12.32 3.11
C LEU A 66 2.60 -12.38 4.58
N GLU A 67 2.52 -13.57 5.14
CA GLU A 67 2.12 -13.83 6.52
C GLU A 67 3.17 -13.29 7.50
N THR A 68 4.45 -13.52 7.22
CA THR A 68 5.55 -13.04 8.05
C THR A 68 5.66 -11.51 8.01
N MET A 69 5.38 -10.91 6.85
CA MET A 69 5.31 -9.45 6.68
C MET A 69 4.13 -8.87 7.46
N ALA A 70 2.93 -9.46 7.35
CA ALA A 70 1.75 -8.99 8.06
C ALA A 70 1.86 -9.12 9.58
N CYS A 71 2.57 -10.13 10.07
CA CYS A 71 2.79 -10.35 11.50
C CYS A 71 3.97 -9.56 12.10
N SER A 72 4.67 -8.73 11.30
CA SER A 72 5.81 -7.94 11.77
C SER A 72 5.39 -6.57 12.35
N GLY A 73 6.10 -6.09 13.38
CA GLY A 73 5.91 -4.75 13.97
C GLY A 73 5.03 -4.69 15.23
N PRO A 74 4.70 -3.48 15.71
CA PRO A 74 3.78 -3.24 16.83
C PRO A 74 2.35 -3.72 16.54
N GLU A 75 1.53 -3.89 17.58
CA GLU A 75 0.20 -4.49 17.48
C GLU A 75 -0.75 -3.75 16.53
N LEU A 76 -0.82 -2.42 16.62
CA LEU A 76 -1.64 -1.62 15.71
C LEU A 76 -1.21 -1.78 14.25
N GLU A 77 0.10 -1.81 14.00
CA GLU A 77 0.66 -1.98 12.66
C GLU A 77 0.31 -3.37 12.10
N LYS A 78 0.41 -4.41 12.94
CA LYS A 78 -0.04 -5.78 12.59
C LYS A 78 -1.51 -5.80 12.19
N THR A 79 -2.39 -5.17 12.98
CA THR A 79 -3.82 -5.10 12.65
C THR A 79 -4.07 -4.41 11.31
N PHE A 80 -3.42 -3.27 11.06
CA PHE A 80 -3.58 -2.57 9.79
C PHE A 80 -3.01 -3.36 8.61
N LYS A 81 -1.81 -3.96 8.75
CA LYS A 81 -1.20 -4.82 7.72
C LYS A 81 -2.07 -6.02 7.38
N MET A 82 -2.65 -6.68 8.39
CA MET A 82 -3.53 -7.83 8.20
C MET A 82 -4.82 -7.42 7.48
N ASN A 83 -5.42 -6.29 7.88
CA ASN A 83 -6.65 -5.77 7.27
C ASN A 83 -6.45 -5.27 5.84
N SER A 84 -5.22 -4.87 5.48
CA SER A 84 -4.88 -4.37 4.14
C SER A 84 -4.32 -5.45 3.21
N MET A 85 -4.29 -6.73 3.62
CA MET A 85 -3.81 -7.82 2.77
C MET A 85 -4.66 -7.94 1.51
N VAL A 86 -4.02 -7.83 0.35
CA VAL A 86 -4.64 -8.06 -0.95
C VAL A 86 -4.68 -9.57 -1.20
N ARG A 87 -5.80 -10.09 -1.69
CA ARG A 87 -5.91 -11.52 -2.01
C ARG A 87 -5.01 -11.86 -3.20
N VAL A 88 -4.15 -12.85 -3.02
CA VAL A 88 -3.18 -13.36 -4.00
C VAL A 88 -3.83 -13.76 -5.34
N ILE A 89 -5.11 -14.15 -5.33
CA ILE A 89 -5.86 -14.51 -6.54
C ILE A 89 -5.93 -13.34 -7.54
N ASP A 90 -6.04 -12.10 -7.06
CA ASP A 90 -6.06 -10.90 -7.91
C ASP A 90 -4.64 -10.49 -8.36
N PHE A 91 -3.60 -10.89 -7.61
CA PHE A 91 -2.19 -10.52 -7.85
C PHE A 91 -1.48 -11.45 -8.83
N ASN A 92 -1.73 -12.77 -8.72
CA ASN A 92 -1.15 -13.77 -9.63
C ASN A 92 -1.62 -13.53 -11.07
N ALA A 93 -2.91 -13.25 -11.28
CA ALA A 93 -3.46 -12.95 -12.61
C ALA A 93 -2.82 -11.73 -13.31
N TRP A 94 -2.19 -10.82 -12.57
CA TRP A 94 -1.46 -9.66 -13.12
C TRP A 94 0.07 -9.89 -13.22
N MET A 95 0.62 -10.78 -12.39
CA MET A 95 2.06 -11.10 -12.36
C MET A 95 2.43 -12.33 -13.20
N ASP A 96 1.46 -13.09 -13.70
CA ASP A 96 1.67 -14.30 -14.53
C ASP A 96 2.67 -14.08 -15.71
N PRO A 97 2.65 -12.96 -16.45
CA PRO A 97 3.65 -12.72 -17.50
C PRO A 97 5.10 -12.62 -16.96
N PHE A 98 5.28 -12.25 -15.69
CA PHE A 98 6.58 -12.05 -15.05
C PHE A 98 7.05 -13.29 -14.28
N ILE A 99 6.13 -14.11 -13.74
CA ILE A 99 6.47 -15.39 -13.11
C ILE A 99 7.03 -16.35 -14.15
N GLU A 100 6.49 -16.41 -15.38
CA GLU A 100 7.07 -17.25 -16.45
C GLU A 100 8.47 -16.78 -16.89
N LEU A 101 8.77 -15.49 -16.83
CA LEU A 101 10.08 -14.91 -17.17
C LEU A 101 11.14 -15.13 -16.07
N THR A 102 10.72 -15.39 -14.84
CA THR A 102 11.60 -15.53 -13.66
C THR A 102 11.60 -16.93 -13.06
N ALA A 103 10.69 -17.81 -13.47
CA ALA A 103 10.69 -19.23 -13.16
C ALA A 103 11.91 -19.92 -13.78
N SER A 104 13.04 -19.85 -13.09
CA SER A 104 14.10 -20.83 -13.26
C SER A 104 13.52 -22.20 -12.90
N PRO A 105 13.66 -23.24 -13.75
CA PRO A 105 13.35 -24.59 -13.33
C PRO A 105 14.32 -24.93 -12.19
N THR A 106 13.85 -25.68 -11.20
CA THR A 106 14.56 -26.22 -10.03
C THR A 106 14.62 -25.32 -8.79
N VAL A 107 13.66 -25.53 -7.89
CA VAL A 107 14.01 -25.94 -6.51
C VAL A 107 13.17 -27.18 -6.19
N SER A 108 13.88 -28.27 -5.94
CA SER A 108 13.43 -29.56 -5.41
C SER A 108 13.10 -29.49 -3.93
#